data_AF-A0AAU3ZXV5-F1
#
_entry.id   AF-A0AAU3ZXV5-F1
#
_cell.length_a   1.000
_cell.length_b   1.000
_cell.length_c   1.000
_cell.angle_alpha   90.00
_cell.angle_beta   90.00
_cell.angle_gamma   90.00
#
_symmetry.space_group_name_H-M   'P 1'
#
loop_
_entity.id
_entity.type
_entity.pdbx_description
1 polymer ?
#
loop_
_entity_poly.entity_id
_entity_poly.type
_entity_poly.pdbx_seq_one_letter_code
_entity_poly.pdbx_strand_id
1 'polypeptide(L)'
;MSLESRDNARIQVLDFEPAAVHPGDVVASTESGPVKLYSRDAVHTAIVDGVTLAADEAHHSNQADRFTWAITAVMTYLDAPSAPWAEVKNRHYQPTPDAAEDDETAQYIREQVSQAVNNGVDAAARHTGRRFPDDLDNLVVNAALTLLDDPDADFYTVAVECYSESPRVVRSWL
;
A
#
# COMPACT_ATOMS: atom_id res chain seq x y z
N MET A 1 -56.51 24.85 -32.82
CA MET A 1 -55.06 24.61 -32.60
C MET A 1 -54.66 25.58 -31.49
N SER A 2 -54.48 25.15 -30.22
CA SER A 2 -53.31 24.44 -29.65
C SER A 2 -51.99 25.11 -30.07
N LEU A 3 -51.06 25.54 -29.21
CA LEU A 3 -50.75 25.30 -27.78
C LEU A 3 -49.79 26.42 -27.27
N GLU A 4 -49.72 26.57 -25.94
CA GLU A 4 -48.56 26.97 -25.09
C GLU A 4 -47.91 28.36 -25.28
N SER A 5 -47.98 29.32 -24.34
CA SER A 5 -47.41 29.35 -22.98
C SER A 5 -45.93 28.99 -22.89
N ARG A 6 -45.08 29.99 -22.62
CA ARG A 6 -44.15 29.97 -21.48
C ARG A 6 -43.57 31.36 -21.19
N ASP A 7 -44.00 31.85 -20.04
CA ASP A 7 -43.42 32.92 -19.25
C ASP A 7 -41.96 32.62 -18.85
N ASN A 8 -41.14 33.68 -18.93
CA ASN A 8 -40.33 34.25 -17.84
C ASN A 8 -39.63 33.28 -16.84
N ALA A 9 -38.30 33.22 -16.89
CA ALA A 9 -37.44 33.00 -15.72
C ALA A 9 -36.08 33.69 -15.96
N ARG A 10 -35.95 34.99 -15.62
CA ARG A 10 -35.17 35.47 -14.46
C ARG A 10 -34.02 34.53 -14.06
N ILE A 11 -32.80 34.97 -14.39
CA ILE A 11 -31.56 34.51 -13.76
C ILE A 11 -31.70 34.76 -12.26
N GLN A 12 -31.87 33.69 -11.47
CA GLN A 12 -31.70 33.76 -10.03
C GLN A 12 -30.21 33.71 -9.74
N VAL A 13 -29.66 34.84 -9.30
CA VAL A 13 -28.42 34.85 -8.53
C VAL A 13 -28.79 34.17 -7.21
N LEU A 14 -28.36 32.92 -7.04
CA LEU A 14 -28.44 32.22 -5.76
C LEU A 14 -27.50 32.92 -4.79
N ASP A 15 -28.06 33.73 -3.91
CA ASP A 15 -27.44 34.10 -2.64
C ASP A 15 -27.18 32.78 -1.88
N PHE A 16 -25.94 32.33 -1.87
CA PHE A 16 -25.51 31.30 -0.94
C PHE A 16 -25.38 31.95 0.43
N GLU A 17 -26.40 31.78 1.27
CA GLU A 17 -26.24 31.96 2.70
C GLU A 17 -25.13 31.03 3.18
N PRO A 18 -24.05 31.53 3.81
CA PRO A 18 -23.10 30.65 4.46
C PRO A 18 -23.83 29.98 5.63
N ALA A 19 -24.15 28.70 5.47
CA ALA A 19 -24.60 27.87 6.58
C ALA A 19 -23.58 28.02 7.71
N ALA A 20 -24.06 28.39 8.90
CA ALA A 20 -23.25 28.52 10.08
C ALA A 20 -22.60 27.16 10.38
N VAL A 21 -21.30 27.04 10.08
CA VAL A 21 -20.50 25.88 10.46
C VAL A 21 -20.40 25.90 11.99
N HIS A 22 -20.95 24.88 12.64
CA HIS A 22 -20.82 24.75 14.08
C HIS A 22 -19.42 24.21 14.42
N PRO A 23 -18.79 24.64 15.52
CA PRO A 23 -17.55 24.03 15.99
C PRO A 23 -17.85 22.57 16.36
N GLY A 24 -17.49 21.63 15.48
CA GLY A 24 -17.79 20.21 15.61
C GLY A 24 -18.19 19.50 14.31
N ASP A 25 -18.50 20.23 13.24
CA ASP A 25 -18.83 19.61 11.95
C ASP A 25 -17.57 19.11 11.24
N VAL A 26 -17.35 17.79 11.29
CA VAL A 26 -16.35 17.11 10.45
C VAL A 26 -16.93 17.04 9.04
N VAL A 27 -16.44 17.89 8.15
CA VAL A 27 -16.70 17.75 6.72
C VAL A 27 -16.02 16.46 6.28
N ALA A 28 -16.79 15.38 6.18
CA ALA A 28 -16.36 14.16 5.54
C ALA A 28 -16.23 14.46 4.04
N SER A 29 -15.04 14.90 3.63
CA SER A 29 -14.66 14.96 2.22
C SER A 29 -14.57 13.53 1.69
N THR A 30 -15.69 12.98 1.22
CA THR A 30 -15.67 11.78 0.40
C THR A 30 -15.19 12.17 -0.99
N GLU A 31 -13.87 12.15 -1.20
CA GLU A 31 -13.31 12.10 -2.55
C GLU A 31 -13.67 10.73 -3.17
N SER A 32 -14.86 10.65 -3.79
CA SER A 32 -15.26 9.48 -4.57
C SER A 32 -14.64 9.54 -5.97
N GLY A 33 -13.31 9.40 -6.04
CA GLY A 33 -12.62 9.01 -7.27
C GLY A 33 -12.81 7.52 -7.58
N PRO A 34 -12.56 7.07 -8.81
CA PRO A 34 -12.51 5.63 -9.11
C PRO A 34 -11.41 4.97 -8.26
N VAL A 35 -11.76 3.89 -7.56
CA VAL A 35 -10.80 3.14 -6.74
C VAL A 35 -9.74 2.52 -7.67
N LYS A 36 -8.46 2.85 -7.45
CA LYS A 36 -7.33 2.24 -8.17
C LYS A 36 -7.18 0.79 -7.70
N LEU A 37 -7.16 -0.12 -8.66
CA LEU A 37 -6.91 -1.55 -8.43
C LEU A 37 -5.48 -1.91 -8.84
N TYR A 38 -4.91 -2.87 -8.15
CA TYR A 38 -3.57 -3.41 -8.36
C TYR A 38 -3.66 -4.89 -8.70
N SER A 39 -2.82 -5.32 -9.63
CA SER A 39 -2.67 -6.74 -9.95
C SER A 39 -1.82 -7.43 -8.90
N ARG A 40 -1.89 -8.76 -8.85
CA ARG A 40 -1.04 -9.55 -7.95
C ARG A 40 0.44 -9.36 -8.29
N ASP A 41 0.74 -9.31 -9.59
CA ASP A 41 2.09 -9.10 -10.11
C ASP A 41 2.66 -7.72 -9.75
N ALA A 42 1.84 -6.66 -9.81
CA ALA A 42 2.25 -5.32 -9.39
C ALA A 42 2.61 -5.29 -7.89
N VAL A 43 1.84 -6.00 -7.05
CA VAL A 43 2.14 -6.10 -5.61
C VAL A 43 3.41 -6.89 -5.37
N HIS A 44 3.61 -8.00 -6.08
CA HIS A 44 4.83 -8.80 -6.00
C HIS A 44 6.07 -7.99 -6.39
N THR A 45 6.00 -7.27 -7.51
CA THR A 45 7.08 -6.38 -7.98
C THR A 45 7.39 -5.32 -6.93
N ALA A 46 6.36 -4.62 -6.43
CA ALA A 46 6.55 -3.58 -5.43
C ALA A 46 7.19 -4.08 -4.12
N ILE A 47 6.81 -5.26 -3.61
CA ILE A 47 7.45 -5.81 -2.40
C ILE A 47 8.89 -6.28 -2.65
N VAL A 48 9.20 -6.83 -3.82
CA VAL A 48 10.56 -7.24 -4.20
C VAL A 48 11.47 -6.01 -4.34
N ASP A 49 10.97 -4.96 -4.98
CA ASP A 49 11.72 -3.70 -5.16
C ASP A 49 11.88 -2.96 -3.83
N GLY A 50 10.83 -2.94 -2.99
CA GLY A 50 10.91 -2.36 -1.65
C GLY A 50 11.91 -3.08 -0.74
N VAL A 51 11.97 -4.42 -0.83
CA VAL A 51 13.01 -5.23 -0.16
C VAL A 51 14.40 -4.87 -0.69
N THR A 52 14.57 -4.75 -2.01
CA THR A 52 15.86 -4.47 -2.63
C THR A 52 16.37 -3.09 -2.21
N LEU A 53 15.52 -2.06 -2.28
CA LEU A 53 15.83 -0.71 -1.83
C LEU A 53 16.26 -0.70 -0.36
N ALA A 54 15.47 -1.33 0.52
CA ALA A 54 15.77 -1.35 1.95
C ALA A 54 17.08 -2.12 2.26
N ALA A 55 17.30 -3.25 1.58
CA ALA A 55 18.51 -4.05 1.74
C ALA A 55 19.76 -3.29 1.27
N ASP A 56 19.69 -2.58 0.15
CA ASP A 56 20.80 -1.80 -0.39
C ASP A 56 21.19 -0.65 0.55
N GLU A 57 20.20 0.09 1.07
CA GLU A 57 20.40 1.19 2.01
C GLU A 57 20.98 0.72 3.35
N ALA A 58 20.64 -0.50 3.78
CA ALA A 58 21.16 -1.12 5.00
C ALA A 58 22.42 -1.99 4.78
N HIS A 59 22.93 -2.07 3.55
CA HIS A 59 24.06 -2.92 3.17
C HIS A 59 23.88 -4.41 3.53
N HIS A 60 22.65 -4.90 3.44
CA HIS A 60 22.29 -6.30 3.62
C HIS A 60 22.06 -6.99 2.26
N SER A 61 22.15 -8.32 2.23
CA SER A 61 21.70 -9.07 1.06
C SER A 61 20.18 -9.11 1.02
N ASN A 62 19.59 -8.76 -0.12
CA ASN A 62 18.15 -8.94 -0.36
C ASN A 62 17.70 -10.42 -0.36
N GLN A 63 18.63 -11.37 -0.35
CA GLN A 63 18.38 -12.81 -0.20
C GLN A 63 18.40 -13.29 1.26
N ALA A 64 18.63 -12.40 2.23
CA ALA A 64 18.60 -12.78 3.64
C ALA A 64 17.21 -13.31 4.03
N ASP A 65 17.17 -14.32 4.90
CA ASP A 65 15.94 -14.97 5.36
C ASP A 65 14.84 -13.97 5.75
N ARG A 66 15.20 -12.89 6.44
CA ARG A 66 14.24 -11.85 6.86
C ARG A 66 13.41 -11.28 5.70
N PHE A 67 13.99 -11.17 4.52
CA PHE A 67 13.35 -10.60 3.33
C PHE A 67 12.60 -11.66 2.52
N THR A 68 13.20 -12.83 2.31
CA THR A 68 12.56 -13.92 1.55
C THR A 68 11.32 -14.46 2.27
N TRP A 69 11.35 -14.52 3.61
CA TRP A 69 10.17 -14.80 4.44
C TRP A 69 9.11 -13.70 4.33
N ALA A 70 9.50 -12.42 4.31
CA ALA A 70 8.57 -11.30 4.19
C ALA A 70 7.83 -11.35 2.85
N ILE A 71 8.54 -11.45 1.72
CA ILE A 71 7.93 -11.55 0.38
C ILE A 71 6.93 -12.70 0.33
N THR A 72 7.33 -13.88 0.82
CA THR A 72 6.45 -15.06 0.82
C THR A 72 5.20 -14.84 1.68
N ALA A 73 5.35 -14.26 2.87
CA ALA A 73 4.25 -14.00 3.77
C ALA A 73 3.27 -12.96 3.20
N VAL A 74 3.79 -11.87 2.61
CA VAL A 74 2.99 -10.83 1.96
C VAL A 74 2.14 -11.44 0.84
N MET A 75 2.74 -12.21 -0.07
CA MET A 75 1.99 -12.82 -1.17
C MET A 75 0.98 -13.86 -0.68
N THR A 76 1.30 -14.58 0.39
CA THR A 76 0.35 -15.53 0.99
C THR A 76 -0.86 -14.80 1.60
N TYR A 77 -0.63 -13.69 2.31
CA TYR A 77 -1.70 -12.91 2.94
C TYR A 77 -2.47 -12.02 1.97
N LEU A 78 -1.88 -11.67 0.84
CA LEU A 78 -2.60 -11.04 -0.26
C LEU A 78 -3.66 -12.00 -0.83
N ASP A 79 -3.25 -13.23 -1.12
CA ASP A 79 -4.15 -14.26 -1.67
C ASP A 79 -5.17 -14.76 -0.64
N ALA A 80 -4.74 -14.89 0.63
CA ALA A 80 -5.54 -15.41 1.74
C ALA A 80 -5.21 -14.67 3.05
N PRO A 81 -5.91 -13.55 3.36
CA PRO A 81 -5.60 -12.70 4.52
C PRO A 81 -5.61 -13.38 5.88
N SER A 82 -6.30 -14.52 6.00
CA SER A 82 -6.39 -15.33 7.22
C SER A 82 -5.55 -16.62 7.16
N ALA A 83 -4.63 -16.75 6.20
CA ALA A 83 -3.81 -17.95 6.05
C ALA A 83 -2.99 -18.24 7.31
N PRO A 84 -2.90 -19.50 7.76
CA PRO A 84 -2.03 -19.86 8.87
C PRO A 84 -0.55 -19.79 8.45
N TRP A 85 0.35 -19.58 9.42
CA TRP A 85 1.80 -19.56 9.15
C TRP A 85 2.32 -20.83 8.47
N ALA A 86 1.68 -21.99 8.72
CA ALA A 86 2.03 -23.23 8.04
C ALA A 86 1.92 -23.14 6.52
N GLU A 87 0.97 -22.34 6.00
CA GLU A 87 0.82 -22.12 4.57
C GLU A 87 1.94 -21.26 4.01
N VAL A 88 2.31 -20.16 4.70
CA VAL A 88 3.48 -19.33 4.36
C VAL A 88 4.73 -20.20 4.28
N LYS A 89 4.93 -21.05 5.30
CA LYS A 89 6.05 -21.99 5.35
C LYS A 89 6.06 -22.95 4.17
N ASN A 90 4.91 -23.52 3.83
CA ASN A 90 4.81 -24.44 2.70
C ASN A 90 5.16 -23.74 1.38
N ARG A 91 4.61 -22.54 1.14
CA ARG A 91 4.91 -21.76 -0.08
C ARG A 91 6.38 -21.33 -0.16
N HIS A 92 7.01 -21.02 0.97
CA HIS A 92 8.42 -20.63 1.01
C HIS A 92 9.36 -21.75 0.56
N TYR A 93 9.09 -23.00 0.96
CA TYR A 93 9.90 -24.15 0.56
C TYR A 93 9.45 -24.82 -0.74
N GLN A 94 8.21 -24.57 -1.15
CA GLN A 94 7.62 -25.09 -2.38
C GLN A 94 7.06 -23.92 -3.17
N PRO A 95 7.92 -23.23 -3.95
CA PRO A 95 7.47 -22.17 -4.84
C PRO A 95 6.32 -22.71 -5.69
N THR A 96 5.20 -22.01 -5.66
CA THR A 96 4.08 -22.32 -6.56
C THR A 96 4.59 -22.00 -7.98
N PRO A 97 4.28 -22.84 -9.00
CA PRO A 97 4.70 -22.56 -10.37
C PRO A 97 4.28 -21.16 -10.82
N ASP A 98 5.05 -20.59 -11.76
CA ASP A 98 4.96 -19.20 -12.23
C ASP A 98 3.53 -18.69 -12.45
N ALA A 99 3.39 -17.38 -12.24
CA ALA A 99 2.20 -16.55 -12.37
C ALA A 99 1.10 -17.18 -13.24
N ALA A 100 -0.06 -17.43 -12.62
CA ALA A 100 -1.25 -17.74 -13.39
C ALA A 100 -1.58 -16.52 -14.26
N GLU A 101 -2.22 -16.72 -15.42
CA GLU A 101 -2.69 -15.61 -16.28
C GLU A 101 -3.55 -14.59 -15.51
N ASP A 102 -4.11 -14.98 -14.37
CA ASP A 102 -4.90 -14.13 -13.48
C ASP A 102 -4.07 -13.15 -12.63
N ASP A 103 -2.75 -13.34 -12.53
CA ASP A 103 -1.87 -12.52 -11.69
C ASP A 103 -1.71 -11.08 -12.23
N GLU A 104 -1.90 -10.89 -13.54
CA GLU A 104 -1.88 -9.58 -14.21
C GLU A 104 -3.22 -8.84 -14.07
N THR A 105 -4.31 -9.53 -13.71
CA THR A 105 -5.63 -8.91 -13.53
C THR A 105 -5.62 -8.03 -12.29
N ALA A 106 -5.93 -6.74 -12.45
CA ALA A 106 -6.05 -5.81 -11.35
C ALA A 106 -7.28 -6.13 -10.48
N GLN A 107 -7.05 -6.58 -9.25
CA GLN A 107 -8.08 -7.13 -8.37
C GLN A 107 -8.02 -6.61 -6.92
N TYR A 108 -6.88 -6.06 -6.50
CA TYR A 108 -6.67 -5.64 -5.12
C TYR A 108 -6.78 -4.13 -4.96
N ILE A 109 -7.46 -3.65 -3.92
CA ILE A 109 -7.42 -2.24 -3.53
C ILE A 109 -6.18 -1.95 -2.67
N ARG A 110 -5.77 -0.69 -2.62
CA ARG A 110 -4.60 -0.21 -1.84
C ARG A 110 -4.62 -0.72 -0.40
N GLU A 111 -5.78 -0.70 0.25
CA GLU A 111 -5.97 -1.09 1.64
C GLU A 111 -5.71 -2.57 1.87
N GLN A 112 -6.13 -3.43 0.94
CA GLN A 112 -5.86 -4.88 1.00
C GLN A 112 -4.36 -5.15 0.87
N VAL A 113 -3.70 -4.46 -0.07
CA VAL A 113 -2.25 -4.58 -0.26
C VAL A 113 -1.51 -4.11 0.99
N SER A 114 -1.88 -2.93 1.53
CA SER A 114 -1.30 -2.39 2.76
C SER A 114 -1.43 -3.37 3.93
N GLN A 115 -2.61 -3.97 4.10
CA GLN A 115 -2.83 -4.96 5.15
C GLN A 115 -1.96 -6.21 4.96
N ALA A 116 -1.87 -6.73 3.72
CA ALA A 116 -1.04 -7.89 3.40
C ALA A 116 0.46 -7.61 3.63
N VAL A 117 0.96 -6.46 3.19
CA VAL A 117 2.36 -6.03 3.37
C VAL A 117 2.72 -5.94 4.84
N ASN A 118 1.93 -5.19 5.63
CA ASN A 118 2.16 -5.04 7.07
C ASN A 118 2.12 -6.39 7.79
N ASN A 119 1.06 -7.18 7.58
CA ASN A 119 0.90 -8.49 8.24
C ASN A 119 2.02 -9.47 7.86
N GLY A 120 2.46 -9.45 6.60
CA GLY A 120 3.50 -10.34 6.09
C GLY A 120 4.86 -10.04 6.71
N VAL A 121 5.25 -8.77 6.74
CA VAL A 121 6.49 -8.32 7.37
C VAL A 121 6.49 -8.58 8.88
N ASP A 122 5.38 -8.29 9.57
CA ASP A 122 5.17 -8.61 10.99
C ASP A 122 5.37 -10.10 11.29
N ALA A 123 4.73 -10.96 10.48
CA ALA A 123 4.80 -12.40 10.67
C ALA A 123 6.22 -12.93 10.41
N ALA A 124 6.91 -12.41 9.38
CA ALA A 124 8.29 -12.77 9.09
C ALA A 124 9.27 -12.33 10.20
N ALA A 125 9.09 -11.13 10.77
CA ALA A 125 9.87 -10.67 11.92
C ALA A 125 9.71 -11.63 13.11
N ARG A 126 8.47 -12.00 13.45
CA ARG A 126 8.18 -12.97 14.52
C ARG A 126 8.78 -14.34 14.24
N HIS A 127 8.71 -14.81 13.00
CA HIS A 127 9.27 -16.10 12.61
C HIS A 127 10.79 -16.16 12.75
N THR A 128 11.47 -15.07 12.41
CA THR A 128 12.93 -14.94 12.52
C THR A 128 13.42 -14.66 13.96
N GLY A 129 12.55 -14.84 14.96
CA GLY A 129 12.88 -14.72 16.38
C GLY A 129 12.86 -13.30 16.91
N ARG A 130 12.41 -12.32 16.11
CA ARG A 130 12.30 -10.92 16.53
C ARG A 130 10.93 -10.67 17.14
N ARG A 131 10.87 -9.91 18.24
CA ARG A 131 9.60 -9.67 18.95
C ARG A 131 8.65 -8.78 18.13
N PHE A 132 9.23 -7.83 17.41
CA PHE A 132 8.55 -6.84 16.58
C PHE A 132 9.42 -6.52 15.36
N PRO A 133 8.83 -5.98 14.27
CA PRO A 133 9.59 -5.36 13.19
C PRO A 133 10.54 -4.28 13.71
N ASP A 134 11.72 -4.18 13.11
CA ASP A 134 12.67 -3.09 13.32
C ASP A 134 12.54 -1.99 12.25
N ASP A 135 13.40 -0.97 12.30
CA ASP A 135 13.36 0.15 11.36
C ASP A 135 13.59 -0.28 9.91
N LEU A 136 14.39 -1.33 9.68
CA LEU A 136 14.60 -1.89 8.35
C LEU A 136 13.35 -2.61 7.84
N ASP A 137 12.63 -3.33 8.70
CA ASP A 137 11.34 -3.93 8.31
C ASP A 137 10.29 -2.85 7.99
N ASN A 138 10.23 -1.77 8.77
CA ASN A 138 9.34 -0.63 8.50
C ASN A 138 9.69 0.06 7.18
N LEU A 139 10.98 0.16 6.85
CA LEU A 139 11.42 0.67 5.56
C LEU A 139 10.95 -0.21 4.41
N VAL A 140 10.99 -1.54 4.53
CA VAL A 140 10.44 -2.47 3.53
C VAL A 140 8.95 -2.20 3.30
N VAL A 141 8.17 -2.07 4.37
CA VAL A 141 6.73 -1.79 4.27
C VAL A 141 6.47 -0.48 3.54
N ASN A 142 7.12 0.60 3.97
CA ASN A 142 6.94 1.93 3.40
C ASN A 142 7.40 1.97 1.94
N ALA A 143 8.58 1.42 1.64
CA ALA A 143 9.09 1.35 0.27
C ALA A 143 8.16 0.56 -0.66
N ALA A 144 7.70 -0.62 -0.23
CA ALA A 144 6.79 -1.43 -1.04
C ALA A 144 5.46 -0.71 -1.32
N LEU A 145 4.93 0.01 -0.33
CA LEU A 145 3.70 0.76 -0.52
C LEU A 145 3.91 2.00 -1.40
N THR A 146 5.01 2.73 -1.26
CA THR A 146 5.32 3.87 -2.14
C THR A 146 5.55 3.39 -3.58
N LEU A 147 6.35 2.33 -3.78
CA LEU A 147 6.66 1.78 -5.10
C LEU A 147 5.43 1.20 -5.83
N LEU A 148 4.43 0.74 -5.07
CA LEU A 148 3.15 0.34 -5.63
C LEU A 148 2.41 1.53 -6.28
N ASP A 149 2.54 2.72 -5.71
CA ASP A 149 1.91 3.94 -6.22
C ASP A 149 2.75 4.65 -7.27
N ASP A 150 4.06 4.70 -7.05
CA ASP A 150 5.09 5.31 -7.90
C ASP A 150 6.28 4.34 -8.07
N PRO A 151 6.30 3.52 -9.14
CA PRO A 151 7.35 2.55 -9.39
C PRO A 151 8.76 3.14 -9.58
N ASP A 152 8.86 4.46 -9.80
CA ASP A 152 10.14 5.15 -9.98
C ASP A 152 10.66 5.79 -8.66
N ALA A 153 9.94 5.62 -7.55
CA ALA A 153 10.32 6.18 -6.25
C ALA A 153 11.67 5.64 -5.75
N ASP A 154 12.55 6.55 -5.33
CA ASP A 154 13.81 6.20 -4.69
C ASP A 154 13.72 6.27 -3.15
N PHE A 155 14.82 5.95 -2.46
CA PHE A 155 14.87 6.04 -1.00
C PHE A 155 14.53 7.45 -0.48
N TYR A 156 14.89 8.50 -1.21
CA TYR A 156 14.60 9.87 -0.79
C TYR A 156 13.11 10.17 -0.86
N THR A 157 12.44 9.75 -1.93
CA THR A 157 10.97 9.82 -2.05
C THR A 157 10.30 9.08 -0.90
N VAL A 158 10.67 7.81 -0.66
CA VAL A 158 10.11 7.00 0.44
C VAL A 158 10.33 7.67 1.80
N ALA A 159 11.55 8.16 2.05
CA ALA A 159 11.88 8.78 3.31
C ALA A 159 11.08 10.08 3.56
N VAL A 160 10.94 10.93 2.54
CA VAL A 160 10.21 12.20 2.64
C VAL A 160 8.71 11.99 2.80
N GLU A 161 8.14 10.99 2.13
CA GLU A 161 6.70 10.76 2.15
C GLU A 161 6.24 9.99 3.39
N CYS A 162 7.03 9.02 3.86
CA CYS A 162 6.60 8.09 4.90
C CYS A 162 7.13 8.45 6.30
N TYR A 163 8.11 9.33 6.42
CA TYR A 163 8.73 9.68 7.71
C TYR A 163 8.71 11.19 7.94
N SER A 164 8.56 11.58 9.20
CA SER A 164 8.70 12.99 9.61
C SER A 164 10.16 13.44 9.74
N GLU A 165 11.10 12.52 9.61
CA GLU A 165 12.54 12.74 9.78
C GLU A 165 13.24 12.90 8.44
N SER A 166 14.40 13.57 8.43
CA SER A 166 15.17 13.73 7.20
C SER A 166 15.68 12.37 6.68
N PRO A 167 15.87 12.19 5.35
CA PRO A 167 16.38 10.93 4.79
C PRO A 167 17.74 10.50 5.38
N ARG A 168 18.58 11.46 5.78
CA ARG A 168 19.83 11.17 6.50
C ARG A 168 19.61 10.54 7.87
N VAL A 169 18.60 10.97 8.61
CA VAL A 169 18.25 10.43 9.92
C VAL A 169 17.63 9.04 9.75
N VAL A 170 16.72 8.86 8.79
CA VAL A 170 16.14 7.54 8.46
C VAL A 170 17.24 6.52 8.14
N ARG A 171 18.22 6.89 7.30
CA ARG A 171 19.37 6.04 6.98
C ARG A 171 20.21 5.66 8.20
N SER A 172 20.22 6.47 9.26
CA SER A 172 20.99 6.18 10.48
C SER A 172 20.37 5.10 11.38
N TRP A 173 19.15 4.65 11.08
CA TRP A 173 18.47 3.56 11.77
C TRP A 173 18.75 2.18 11.14
N LEU A 174 19.27 2.18 9.91
CA LEU A 174 19.53 1.00 9.08
C LEU A 174 20.93 0.44 9.34
#